data_AF-A0AAJ1XC85-F1
#
_entry.id   AF-A0AAJ1XC85-F1
#
_cell.length_a   1.000
_cell.length_b   1.000
_cell.length_c   1.000
_cell.angle_alpha   90.00
_cell.angle_beta   90.00
_cell.angle_gamma   90.00
#
_symmetry.space_group_name_H-M   'P 1'
#
loop_
_entity.id
_entity.type
_entity.pdbx_description
1 polymer ?
#
loop_
_entity_poly.entity_id
_entity_poly.type
_entity_poly.pdbx_seq_one_letter_code
_entity_poly.pdbx_strand_id
1 'polypeptide(L)'
;MKIKAIEPTPSPNTMKVILNEVLPSGARNNYTNENKEQAPMQVQEILKIEGIKGVYHVADFLAVERNAKYDWKVLLQQVRAVFGEEVVEESEEQQL
;
A
#
# COMPACT_ATOMS: atom_id res chain seq x y z
N MET A 1 11.13 6.89 -3.26
CA MET A 1 10.32 6.08 -2.34
C MET A 1 10.38 4.61 -2.74
N LYS A 2 10.71 3.72 -1.80
CA LYS A 2 10.75 2.26 -1.93
C LYS A 2 10.08 1.61 -0.71
N ILE A 3 9.50 0.42 -0.89
CA ILE A 3 8.98 -0.39 0.22
C ILE A 3 10.17 -1.04 0.94
N LYS A 4 10.12 -1.07 2.28
CA LYS A 4 11.02 -1.85 3.14
C LYS A 4 10.38 -3.15 3.59
N ALA A 5 9.11 -3.09 3.97
CA ALA A 5 8.33 -4.22 4.46
C ALA A 5 6.83 -3.93 4.31
N ILE A 6 6.02 -4.98 4.29
CA ILE A 6 4.57 -4.88 4.40
C ILE A 6 4.12 -5.75 5.57
N GLU A 7 3.38 -5.17 6.51
CA GLU A 7 2.94 -5.82 7.73
C GLU A 7 1.40 -5.81 7.82
N PRO A 8 0.79 -6.86 8.36
CA PRO A 8 -0.63 -6.83 8.69
C PRO A 8 -0.89 -5.83 9.82
N THR A 9 -2.11 -5.31 9.89
CA THR A 9 -2.58 -4.53 11.03
C THR A 9 -3.69 -5.29 11.77
N PRO A 10 -4.04 -4.92 13.01
CA PRO A 10 -5.21 -5.48 13.68
C PRO A 10 -6.53 -5.25 12.89
N SER A 11 -6.58 -4.23 12.02
CA SER A 11 -7.68 -4.02 11.09
C SER A 11 -7.51 -4.93 9.86
N PRO A 12 -8.40 -5.90 9.61
CA PRO A 12 -8.26 -6.84 8.49
C PRO A 12 -8.38 -6.18 7.11
N ASN A 13 -8.89 -4.94 7.06
CA ASN A 13 -9.04 -4.15 5.85
C ASN A 13 -7.89 -3.17 5.64
N THR A 14 -6.82 -3.24 6.45
CA THR A 14 -5.70 -2.32 6.38
C THR A 14 -4.37 -3.06 6.43
N MET A 15 -3.48 -2.76 5.47
CA MET A 15 -2.08 -3.20 5.49
C MET A 15 -1.17 -2.01 5.71
N LYS A 16 -0.07 -2.23 6.43
CA LYS A 16 0.97 -1.24 6.69
C LYS A 16 2.12 -1.45 5.72
N VAL A 17 2.34 -0.51 4.81
CA VAL A 17 3.46 -0.50 3.86
C VAL A 17 4.54 0.42 4.40
N ILE A 18 5.62 -0.15 4.93
CA ILE A 18 6.76 0.60 5.49
C ILE A 18 7.65 1.04 4.34
N LEU A 19 8.09 2.30 4.36
CA LEU A 19 8.84 2.96 3.32
C LEU A 19 10.28 3.28 3.76
N ASN A 20 11.13 3.56 2.79
CA ASN A 20 12.49 4.04 3.05
C ASN A 20 12.59 5.54 3.36
N GLU A 21 11.49 6.27 3.20
CA GLU A 21 11.40 7.71 3.42
C GLU A 21 10.45 7.99 4.59
N VAL A 22 10.74 9.07 5.34
CA VAL A 22 9.96 9.48 6.51
C VAL A 22 9.39 10.86 6.25
N LEU A 23 8.10 11.04 6.53
CA LEU A 23 7.48 12.37 6.56
C LEU A 23 8.07 13.24 7.67
N PRO A 24 8.03 14.58 7.51
CA PRO A 24 8.38 15.50 8.58
C PRO A 24 7.58 15.20 9.87
N SER A 25 8.21 15.40 11.02
CA SER A 25 7.57 15.18 12.32
C SER A 25 6.23 15.92 12.42
N GLY A 26 5.19 15.21 12.85
CA GLY A 26 3.83 15.75 12.96
C GLY A 26 3.02 15.82 11.65
N ALA A 27 3.65 15.59 10.49
CA ALA A 27 2.95 15.53 9.22
C ALA A 27 2.19 14.20 9.06
N ARG A 28 0.97 14.31 8.53
CA ARG A 28 0.11 13.19 8.19
C ARG A 28 -0.83 13.60 7.07
N ASN A 29 -1.12 12.67 6.18
CA ASN A 29 -2.02 12.90 5.06
C ASN A 29 -3.00 11.73 4.95
N ASN A 30 -4.24 12.04 4.56
CA ASN A 30 -5.26 11.04 4.26
C ASN A 30 -5.75 11.24 2.83
N TYR A 31 -5.64 10.19 2.01
CA TYR A 31 -5.98 10.24 0.61
C TYR A 31 -7.08 9.25 0.27
N THR A 32 -8.03 9.69 -0.53
CA THR A 32 -9.16 8.92 -1.06
C THR A 32 -9.26 9.17 -2.57
N ASN A 33 -10.18 8.48 -3.24
CA ASN A 33 -10.44 8.74 -4.66
C ASN A 33 -10.90 10.18 -4.95
N GLU A 34 -11.43 10.89 -3.96
CA GLU A 34 -11.95 12.26 -4.10
C GLU A 34 -10.84 13.31 -4.08
N ASN A 35 -9.72 13.06 -3.39
CA ASN A 35 -8.62 14.02 -3.23
C ASN A 35 -7.27 13.50 -3.74
N LYS A 36 -7.26 12.38 -4.48
CA LYS A 36 -6.04 11.70 -4.94
C LYS A 36 -5.06 12.61 -5.67
N GLU A 37 -5.52 13.63 -6.39
CA GLU A 37 -4.66 14.55 -7.14
C GLU A 37 -3.69 15.34 -6.23
N GLN A 38 -3.96 15.41 -4.93
CA GLN A 38 -3.09 16.04 -3.93
C GLN A 38 -2.02 15.08 -3.37
N ALA A 39 -2.09 13.80 -3.73
CA ALA A 39 -1.20 12.77 -3.22
C ALA A 39 0.09 12.68 -4.05
N PRO A 40 1.20 12.16 -3.49
CA PRO A 40 2.37 11.78 -4.28
C PRO A 40 2.00 10.76 -5.36
N MET A 41 2.74 10.75 -6.48
CA MET A 41 2.44 9.92 -7.65
C MET A 41 2.21 8.43 -7.30
N GLN A 42 3.05 7.83 -6.44
CA GLN A 42 2.88 6.44 -6.01
C GLN A 42 1.54 6.22 -5.28
N VAL A 43 1.14 7.16 -4.42
CA VAL A 43 -0.14 7.06 -3.71
C VAL A 43 -1.32 7.23 -4.68
N GLN A 44 -1.18 8.09 -5.70
CA GLN A 44 -2.18 8.19 -6.77
C GLN A 44 -2.36 6.86 -7.50
N GLU A 45 -1.26 6.20 -7.88
CA GLU A 45 -1.33 4.89 -8.54
C GLU A 45 -1.92 3.81 -7.63
N ILE A 46 -1.59 3.80 -6.32
CA ILE A 46 -2.23 2.89 -5.36
C ILE A 46 -3.74 3.11 -5.31
N LEU A 47 -4.20 4.37 -5.32
CA LEU A 47 -5.64 4.69 -5.28
C LEU A 47 -6.38 4.33 -6.58
N LYS A 48 -5.66 4.12 -7.70
CA LYS A 48 -6.25 3.60 -8.95
C LYS A 48 -6.47 2.09 -8.92
N ILE A 49 -5.81 1.36 -8.01
CA ILE A 49 -5.99 -0.09 -7.87
C ILE A 49 -7.43 -0.37 -7.47
N GLU A 50 -8.13 -1.16 -8.27
CA GLU A 50 -9.50 -1.55 -7.96
C GLU A 50 -9.55 -2.31 -6.62
N GLY A 51 -10.38 -1.83 -5.72
CA GLY A 51 -10.51 -2.40 -4.38
C GLY A 51 -9.74 -1.65 -3.29
N ILE A 52 -8.87 -0.68 -3.63
CA ILE A 52 -8.32 0.25 -2.65
C ILE A 52 -9.31 1.40 -2.40
N LYS A 53 -9.56 1.70 -1.12
CA LYS A 53 -10.46 2.77 -0.68
C LYS A 53 -9.73 4.05 -0.31
N GLY A 54 -8.58 3.90 0.34
CA GLY A 54 -7.86 5.03 0.90
C GLY A 54 -6.43 4.67 1.28
N VAL A 55 -5.63 5.71 1.46
CA VAL A 55 -4.24 5.61 1.90
C VAL A 55 -3.99 6.70 2.93
N TYR A 56 -3.61 6.29 4.13
CA TYR A 56 -3.14 7.20 5.18
C TYR A 56 -1.62 7.15 5.27
N HIS A 57 -0.96 8.30 5.16
CA HIS A 57 0.50 8.42 5.17
C HIS A 57 0.95 9.18 6.42
N VAL A 58 1.73 8.52 7.27
CA VAL A 58 2.30 9.12 8.48
C VAL A 58 3.67 8.50 8.76
N ALA A 59 4.58 9.29 9.32
CA ALA A 59 5.94 8.85 9.61
C ALA A 59 6.56 8.19 8.37
N ASP A 60 7.00 6.93 8.49
CA ASP A 60 7.67 6.18 7.44
C ASP A 60 6.79 5.13 6.77
N PHE A 61 5.45 5.21 6.88
CA PHE A 61 4.58 4.17 6.32
C PHE A 61 3.28 4.68 5.73
N LEU A 62 2.70 3.86 4.85
CA LEU A 62 1.34 3.98 4.34
C LEU A 62 0.44 2.94 5.01
N ALA A 63 -0.68 3.35 5.59
CA ALA A 63 -1.79 2.46 5.88
C ALA A 63 -2.71 2.45 4.66
N VAL A 64 -2.66 1.36 3.90
CA VAL A 64 -3.48 1.15 2.70
C VAL A 64 -4.76 0.43 3.11
N GLU A 65 -5.92 1.03 2.83
CA GLU A 65 -7.22 0.47 3.14
C GLU A 65 -7.86 -0.14 1.89
N ARG A 66 -8.40 -1.37 2.03
CA ARG A 66 -9.16 -2.04 0.96
C ARG A 66 -10.66 -2.06 1.21
N ASN A 67 -11.41 -2.36 0.16
CA ASN A 67 -12.75 -2.92 0.25
C ASN A 67 -12.65 -4.42 0.59
N ALA A 68 -13.39 -4.85 1.61
CA ALA A 68 -13.32 -6.20 2.19
C ALA A 68 -13.57 -7.34 1.20
N LYS A 69 -14.22 -7.06 0.06
CA LYS A 69 -14.48 -8.07 -0.99
C LYS A 69 -13.25 -8.44 -1.84
N TYR A 70 -12.16 -7.67 -1.80
CA TYR A 70 -10.96 -7.90 -2.64
C TYR A 70 -9.83 -8.55 -1.85
N ASP A 71 -9.19 -9.58 -2.38
CA ASP A 71 -8.10 -10.29 -1.68
C ASP A 71 -6.83 -9.46 -1.56
N TRP A 72 -6.23 -9.43 -0.35
CA TRP A 72 -4.93 -8.80 -0.11
C TRP A 72 -3.81 -9.42 -0.95
N LYS A 73 -3.82 -10.73 -1.23
CA LYS A 73 -2.77 -11.38 -2.05
C LYS A 73 -2.66 -10.70 -3.41
N VAL A 74 -3.80 -10.42 -4.04
CA VAL A 74 -3.89 -9.75 -5.36
C VAL A 74 -3.57 -8.26 -5.26
N LEU A 75 -4.08 -7.58 -4.23
CA LEU A 75 -3.85 -6.14 -4.05
C LEU A 75 -2.37 -5.84 -3.73
N LEU A 76 -1.71 -6.67 -2.92
CA LEU A 76 -0.32 -6.45 -2.53
C LEU A 76 0.65 -6.63 -3.70
N GLN A 77 0.37 -7.52 -4.65
CA GLN A 77 1.15 -7.63 -5.89
C GLN A 77 1.10 -6.31 -6.68
N GLN A 78 -0.09 -5.72 -6.83
CA GLN A 78 -0.26 -4.44 -7.53
C GLN A 78 0.36 -3.28 -6.76
N VAL A 79 0.21 -3.24 -5.43
CA VAL A 79 0.84 -2.22 -4.58
C VAL A 79 2.36 -2.27 -4.72
N ARG A 80 2.99 -3.46 -4.73
CA ARG A 80 4.43 -3.60 -4.94
C ARG A 80 4.88 -3.12 -6.33
N ALA A 81 4.11 -3.44 -7.36
CA ALA A 81 4.39 -3.02 -8.73
C ALA A 81 4.43 -1.48 -8.88
N VAL A 82 3.62 -0.73 -8.12
CA VAL A 82 3.66 0.74 -8.10
C VAL A 82 5.02 1.30 -7.66
N PHE A 83 5.75 0.59 -6.80
CA PHE A 83 7.07 1.00 -6.33
C PHE A 83 8.22 0.47 -7.22
N GLY A 84 7.89 -0.19 -8.33
CA GLY A 84 8.88 -0.76 -9.24
C GLY A 84 9.59 -1.99 -8.67
N GLU A 85 8.99 -2.67 -7.68
CA GLU A 85 9.45 -4.01 -7.31
C GLU A 85 9.02 -4.98 -8.42
N GLU A 86 9.98 -5.75 -8.96
CA GLU A 86 9.65 -6.88 -9.82
C GLU A 86 8.73 -7.81 -9.03
N VAL A 87 7.54 -8.09 -9.58
CA VAL A 87 6.60 -9.02 -8.99
C VAL A 87 7.21 -10.41 -9.14
N VAL A 88 8.03 -10.81 -8.16
CA VAL A 88 8.47 -12.20 -8.07
C VAL A 88 7.22 -12.98 -7.69
N GLU A 89 6.65 -13.70 -8.65
CA GLU A 89 5.66 -14.72 -8.36
C GLU A 89 6.32 -15.73 -7.43
N GLU A 90 6.05 -15.63 -6.13
CA GLU A 90 6.28 -16.74 -5.20
C GLU A 90 5.38 -17.88 -5.67
N SER A 91 5.94 -18.68 -6.58
CA SER A 91 5.47 -20.02 -6.87
C SER A 91 5.55 -20.76 -5.54
N GLU A 92 4.39 -21.20 -5.06
CA GLU A 92 4.29 -22.05 -3.87
C GLU A 92 5.09 -23.33 -4.13
N GLU A 93 6.38 -23.33 -3.77
CA GLU A 93 7.14 -24.56 -3.61
C GLU A 93 6.53 -25.32 -2.43
N GLN A 94 5.59 -26.18 -2.79
CA GLN A 94 5.14 -27.30 -1.97
C GLN A 94 6.39 -28.04 -1.47
N GLN A 95 6.71 -27.87 -0.19
CA GLN A 95 7.63 -28.76 0.50
C GLN A 95 6.98 -30.14 0.55
N LEU A 96 7.48 -31.03 -0.32
CA LEU A 96 7.41 -32.48 -0.22
C LEU A 96 8.06 -32.99 1.07
#